data_AF-A0A9D6QRV7-F1
#
_entry.id   AF-A0A9D6QRV7-F1
#
_cell.length_a   1.000
_cell.length_b   1.000
_cell.length_c   1.000
_cell.angle_alpha   90.00
_cell.angle_beta   90.00
_cell.angle_gamma   90.00
#
_symmetry.space_group_name_H-M   'P 1'
#
loop_
_entity.id
_entity.type
_entity.pdbx_description
1 polymer ?
#
loop_
_entity_poly.entity_id
_entity_poly.type
_entity_poly.pdbx_seq_one_letter_code
_entity_poly.pdbx_strand_id
1 'polypeptide(L)'
;LGCVDKVTGEAKSGCQFQIQPLALGTSDPYSNGGHTHTDSSRPFILGGSDAGFKYDGAIHSVDSDGQALPYYAPIVSGDVVVKISGFDSQGSTIDDAPPITFRVKVPGLVPLSGDTYNLKCVANPGSDGCPARGYQHLDFYNVRSDVGPRMSKIATDYDKLAPSDEDLTINDASLKWGGLYDIDNDWESPRHTYHRQGTDVDIRRPPISDEDNFERVVCKNDGYPYEEDDAHFHLFFEPYQGADWIKGLCKDKGASQ
;
A
#
# COMPACT_ATOMS: atom_id res chain seq x y z
N LEU A 1 -25.42 -8.44 -8.49
CA LEU A 1 -26.42 -7.33 -8.50
C LEU A 1 -27.77 -7.91 -8.92
N GLY A 2 -28.89 -7.42 -8.38
CA GLY A 2 -30.24 -7.89 -8.73
C GLY A 2 -31.21 -6.72 -8.90
N CYS A 3 -32.23 -6.90 -9.74
CA CYS A 3 -33.27 -5.90 -9.99
C CYS A 3 -34.54 -6.29 -9.26
N VAL A 4 -35.07 -5.40 -8.42
CA VAL A 4 -36.28 -5.66 -7.63
C VAL A 4 -37.26 -4.51 -7.75
N ASP A 5 -38.55 -4.83 -7.75
CA ASP A 5 -39.60 -3.85 -7.59
C ASP A 5 -39.54 -3.28 -6.17
N LYS A 6 -39.42 -1.95 -6.03
CA LYS A 6 -39.29 -1.32 -4.70
C LYS A 6 -40.56 -1.41 -3.85
N VAL A 7 -41.72 -1.63 -4.47
CA VAL A 7 -43.02 -1.71 -3.79
C VAL A 7 -43.31 -3.15 -3.38
N THR A 8 -43.11 -4.11 -4.29
CA THR A 8 -43.47 -5.51 -4.05
C THR A 8 -42.29 -6.37 -3.56
N GLY A 9 -41.05 -5.91 -3.74
CA GLY A 9 -39.84 -6.69 -3.47
C GLY A 9 -39.59 -7.82 -4.47
N GLU A 10 -40.43 -7.97 -5.49
CA GLU A 10 -40.29 -9.04 -6.49
C GLU A 10 -39.10 -8.79 -7.41
N ALA A 11 -38.34 -9.85 -7.70
CA ALA A 11 -37.27 -9.80 -8.68
C ALA A 11 -37.84 -9.52 -10.08
N LYS A 12 -37.17 -8.63 -10.83
CA LYS A 12 -37.50 -8.29 -12.22
C LYS A 12 -36.39 -8.79 -13.13
N SER A 13 -36.76 -9.49 -14.20
CA SER A 13 -35.85 -9.94 -15.24
C SER A 13 -35.65 -8.88 -16.32
N GLY A 14 -34.50 -8.94 -17.02
CA GLY A 14 -34.25 -8.09 -18.19
C GLY A 14 -33.86 -6.66 -17.84
N CYS A 15 -33.51 -6.40 -16.58
CA CYS A 15 -32.87 -5.14 -16.21
C CYS A 15 -31.41 -5.15 -16.65
N GLN A 16 -30.98 -3.97 -17.04
CA GLN A 16 -29.61 -3.67 -17.43
C GLN A 16 -28.98 -2.77 -16.38
N PHE A 17 -27.67 -2.87 -16.16
CA PHE A 17 -26.97 -1.97 -15.27
C PHE A 17 -25.60 -1.58 -15.81
N GLN A 18 -25.12 -0.44 -15.33
CA GLN A 18 -23.84 0.15 -15.61
C GLN A 18 -23.18 0.56 -14.29
N ILE A 19 -21.89 0.24 -14.13
CA ILE A 19 -21.11 0.60 -12.93
C ILE A 19 -20.06 1.63 -13.32
N GLN A 20 -20.28 2.88 -12.99
CA GLN A 20 -19.35 3.95 -13.29
C GLN A 20 -18.46 4.25 -12.06
N PRO A 21 -17.12 4.07 -12.14
CA PRO A 21 -16.22 4.61 -11.13
C PRO A 21 -16.38 6.13 -11.05
N LEU A 22 -16.56 6.66 -9.85
CA LEU A 22 -16.55 8.10 -9.59
C LEU A 22 -15.14 8.51 -9.20
N ALA A 23 -14.66 9.61 -9.77
CA ALA A 23 -13.41 10.21 -9.32
C ALA A 23 -13.61 10.72 -7.88
N LEU A 24 -12.77 10.24 -6.96
CA LEU A 24 -12.63 10.86 -5.66
C LEU A 24 -11.89 12.19 -5.82
N GLY A 25 -12.31 13.20 -5.06
CA GLY A 25 -11.61 14.48 -5.05
C GLY A 25 -10.17 14.31 -4.54
N THR A 26 -9.25 15.10 -5.06
CA THR A 26 -7.82 15.03 -4.69
C THR A 26 -7.52 15.43 -3.23
N SER A 27 -8.53 15.88 -2.48
CA SER A 27 -8.41 16.21 -1.06
C SER A 27 -8.95 15.10 -0.14
N ASP A 28 -9.38 13.96 -0.68
CA ASP A 28 -9.88 12.85 0.13
C ASP A 28 -8.70 12.03 0.68
N PRO A 29 -8.47 12.00 2.01
CA PRO A 29 -7.41 11.18 2.61
C PRO A 29 -7.62 9.68 2.37
N TYR A 30 -8.82 9.27 1.97
CA TYR A 30 -9.16 7.89 1.74
C TYR A 30 -8.88 7.43 0.32
N SER A 31 -8.49 8.28 -0.63
CA SER A 31 -8.18 7.81 -1.99
C SER A 31 -6.76 7.26 -2.16
N ASN A 32 -5.87 7.41 -1.16
CA ASN A 32 -4.42 7.21 -1.33
C ASN A 32 -3.80 6.42 -0.18
N GLY A 33 -4.17 5.16 -0.06
CA GLY A 33 -3.63 4.24 0.94
C GLY A 33 -3.79 4.63 2.40
N GLY A 34 -4.79 5.48 2.67
CA GLY A 34 -5.16 5.89 4.03
C GLY A 34 -4.33 7.04 4.58
N HIS A 35 -3.68 7.84 3.72
CA HIS A 35 -3.00 9.06 4.12
C HIS A 35 -3.32 10.24 3.19
N THR A 36 -3.21 11.45 3.73
CA THR A 36 -3.51 12.69 3.00
C THR A 36 -2.33 13.11 2.15
N HIS A 37 -2.57 13.40 0.87
CA HIS A 37 -1.61 14.10 0.03
C HIS A 37 -1.98 15.58 -0.05
N THR A 38 -0.97 16.45 -0.05
CA THR A 38 -1.18 17.91 -0.17
C THR A 38 -0.99 18.44 -1.59
N ASP A 39 -0.49 17.62 -2.51
CA ASP A 39 -0.29 18.00 -3.91
C ASP A 39 -1.10 17.09 -4.85
N SER A 40 -1.50 17.65 -6.00
CA SER A 40 -2.35 17.00 -6.99
C SER A 40 -1.60 16.02 -7.91
N SER A 41 -0.29 15.88 -7.75
CA SER A 41 0.56 14.94 -8.49
C SER A 41 0.68 13.57 -7.81
N ARG A 42 0.04 13.36 -6.66
CA ARG A 42 0.12 12.07 -5.95
C ARG A 42 -0.83 11.02 -6.52
N PRO A 43 -0.55 9.73 -6.29
CA PRO A 43 -1.41 8.66 -6.78
C PRO A 43 -2.78 8.69 -6.10
N PHE A 44 -3.77 9.16 -6.85
CA PHE A 44 -5.17 8.98 -6.50
C PHE A 44 -5.68 7.73 -7.19
N ILE A 45 -6.60 7.00 -6.55
CA ILE A 45 -7.53 6.19 -7.34
C ILE A 45 -8.43 7.16 -8.11
N LEU A 46 -7.91 7.67 -9.23
CA LEU A 46 -8.66 8.43 -10.20
C LEU A 46 -9.61 7.42 -10.84
N GLY A 47 -10.92 7.58 -10.63
CA GLY A 47 -11.92 6.73 -11.27
C GLY A 47 -11.60 6.56 -12.76
N GLY A 48 -11.54 5.31 -13.25
CA GLY A 48 -11.01 5.01 -14.59
C GLY A 48 -10.41 3.60 -14.66
N SER A 49 -9.49 3.37 -15.61
CA SER A 49 -8.76 2.09 -15.78
C SER A 49 -7.96 1.69 -14.54
N ASP A 50 -7.58 2.66 -13.73
CA ASP A 50 -6.68 2.48 -12.60
C ASP A 50 -7.40 2.11 -11.31
N ALA A 51 -8.75 2.19 -11.29
CA ALA A 51 -9.57 1.73 -10.18
C ALA A 51 -9.70 0.20 -10.11
N GLY A 52 -9.06 -0.53 -11.04
CA GLY A 52 -9.01 -1.99 -11.05
C GLY A 52 -10.31 -2.69 -11.50
N PHE A 53 -11.41 -1.95 -11.56
CA PHE A 53 -12.51 -2.32 -12.44
C PHE A 53 -11.99 -2.21 -13.88
N LYS A 54 -11.92 -3.34 -14.60
CA LYS A 54 -11.98 -3.30 -16.05
C LYS A 54 -13.37 -2.84 -16.43
N TYR A 55 -13.60 -1.54 -16.31
CA TYR A 55 -14.78 -0.90 -16.82
C TYR A 55 -14.65 -0.90 -18.34
N ASP A 56 -15.23 -1.89 -18.99
CA ASP A 56 -15.39 -1.93 -20.44
C ASP A 56 -16.49 -0.97 -20.92
N GLY A 57 -17.15 -0.27 -19.99
CA GLY A 57 -18.32 0.55 -20.28
C GLY A 57 -19.54 -0.26 -20.67
N ALA A 58 -19.49 -1.60 -20.57
CA ALA A 58 -20.56 -2.45 -21.04
C ALA A 58 -21.77 -2.37 -20.12
N ILE A 59 -22.92 -2.46 -20.78
CA ILE A 59 -24.20 -2.65 -20.12
C ILE A 59 -24.33 -4.14 -19.84
N HIS A 60 -24.46 -4.48 -18.58
CA HIS A 60 -24.60 -5.87 -18.15
C HIS A 60 -26.08 -6.19 -17.92
N SER A 61 -26.52 -7.34 -18.42
CA SER A 61 -27.89 -7.82 -18.17
C SER A 61 -27.86 -8.77 -16.98
N VAL A 62 -28.71 -8.51 -15.98
CA VAL A 62 -28.92 -9.41 -14.83
C VAL A 62 -30.21 -10.17 -15.00
N ASP A 63 -30.12 -11.49 -14.86
CA ASP A 63 -31.26 -12.33 -14.61
C ASP A 63 -31.64 -12.31 -13.12
N SER A 64 -32.61 -13.14 -12.74
CA SER A 64 -33.10 -13.24 -11.36
C SER A 64 -32.04 -13.70 -10.34
N ASP A 65 -30.97 -14.33 -10.80
CA ASP A 65 -29.96 -14.96 -9.94
C ASP A 65 -28.79 -14.00 -9.65
N GLY A 66 -28.72 -12.91 -10.43
CA GLY A 66 -27.75 -11.85 -10.27
C GLY A 66 -26.40 -12.19 -10.89
N GLN A 67 -25.66 -11.16 -11.29
CA GLN A 67 -24.37 -11.32 -11.94
C GLN A 67 -23.24 -10.93 -10.98
N ALA A 68 -22.22 -11.81 -10.91
CA ALA A 68 -20.92 -11.48 -10.35
C ALA A 68 -20.06 -10.80 -11.42
N LEU A 69 -19.44 -9.68 -11.07
CA LEU A 69 -18.53 -8.96 -11.95
C LEU A 69 -17.10 -9.18 -11.45
N PRO A 70 -16.15 -9.52 -12.34
CA PRO A 70 -14.76 -9.65 -11.95
C PRO A 70 -14.22 -8.27 -11.53
N TYR A 71 -13.62 -8.22 -10.36
CA TYR A 71 -12.89 -7.06 -9.86
C TYR A 71 -11.41 -7.42 -9.71
N TYR A 72 -10.52 -6.60 -10.29
CA TYR A 72 -9.09 -6.75 -10.11
C TYR A 72 -8.63 -5.63 -9.18
N ALA A 73 -8.11 -5.96 -8.00
CA ALA A 73 -7.64 -4.91 -7.10
C ALA A 73 -6.47 -4.13 -7.76
N PRO A 74 -6.52 -2.79 -7.77
CA PRO A 74 -5.46 -1.99 -8.35
C PRO A 74 -4.16 -2.03 -7.55
N ILE A 75 -3.10 -1.49 -8.15
CA ILE A 75 -1.79 -1.37 -7.50
C ILE A 75 -1.76 -0.28 -6.43
N VAL A 76 -2.61 0.73 -6.55
CA VAL A 76 -2.86 1.74 -5.53
C VAL A 76 -3.94 1.23 -4.58
N SER A 77 -3.83 1.56 -3.30
CA SER A 77 -4.86 1.24 -2.30
C SER A 77 -5.64 2.51 -1.95
N GLY A 78 -6.86 2.37 -1.44
CA GLY A 78 -7.75 3.51 -1.29
C GLY A 78 -9.22 3.13 -1.41
N ASP A 79 -10.08 4.12 -1.22
CA ASP A 79 -11.50 4.02 -1.47
C ASP A 79 -11.76 4.11 -2.98
N VAL A 80 -12.66 3.25 -3.44
CA VAL A 80 -13.19 3.23 -4.79
C VAL A 80 -14.68 3.49 -4.66
N VAL A 81 -15.12 4.64 -5.16
CA VAL A 81 -16.53 4.97 -5.20
C VAL A 81 -17.07 4.60 -6.58
N VAL A 82 -18.16 3.84 -6.62
CA VAL A 82 -18.85 3.51 -7.86
C VAL A 82 -20.29 3.99 -7.80
N LYS A 83 -20.77 4.54 -8.91
CA LYS A 83 -22.19 4.77 -9.16
C LYS A 83 -22.73 3.57 -9.92
N ILE A 84 -23.86 3.03 -9.47
CA ILE A 84 -24.59 1.99 -10.19
C ILE A 84 -25.86 2.63 -10.76
N SER A 85 -25.96 2.64 -12.08
CA SER A 85 -27.16 3.07 -12.79
C SER A 85 -27.82 1.86 -13.46
N GLY A 86 -29.15 1.83 -13.52
CA GLY A 86 -29.92 0.74 -14.09
C GLY A 86 -30.89 1.21 -15.17
N PHE A 87 -31.26 0.30 -16.07
CA PHE A 87 -32.31 0.47 -17.06
C PHE A 87 -33.26 -0.72 -17.00
N ASP A 88 -34.56 -0.47 -17.12
CA ASP A 88 -35.54 -1.54 -17.24
C ASP A 88 -35.51 -2.18 -18.63
N SER A 89 -36.33 -3.21 -18.84
CA SER A 89 -36.45 -3.90 -20.14
C SER A 89 -36.86 -3.00 -21.31
N GLN A 90 -37.37 -1.79 -21.04
CA GLN A 90 -37.78 -0.79 -22.01
C GLN A 90 -36.73 0.33 -22.18
N GLY A 91 -35.60 0.25 -21.48
CA GLY A 91 -34.54 1.25 -21.50
C GLY A 91 -34.82 2.47 -20.61
N SER A 92 -35.84 2.45 -19.76
CA SER A 92 -36.12 3.53 -18.82
C SER A 92 -35.18 3.44 -17.64
N THR A 93 -34.61 4.57 -17.21
CA THR A 93 -33.72 4.62 -16.04
C THR A 93 -34.45 4.11 -14.80
N ILE A 94 -33.85 3.13 -14.14
CA ILE A 94 -34.24 2.68 -12.80
C ILE A 94 -33.48 3.56 -11.81
N ASP A 95 -34.16 4.09 -10.80
CA ASP A 95 -33.62 4.98 -9.76
C ASP A 95 -32.13 4.74 -9.47
N ASP A 96 -31.32 5.78 -9.59
CA ASP A 96 -29.89 5.72 -9.27
C ASP A 96 -29.72 5.23 -7.83
N ALA A 97 -28.99 4.12 -7.66
CA ALA A 97 -28.54 3.72 -6.34
C ALA A 97 -27.57 4.79 -5.81
N PRO A 98 -27.60 5.09 -4.50
CA PRO A 98 -26.52 5.87 -3.89
C PRO A 98 -25.16 5.27 -4.25
N PRO A 99 -24.12 6.10 -4.45
CA PRO A 99 -22.78 5.58 -4.71
C PRO A 99 -22.33 4.60 -3.63
N ILE A 100 -21.68 3.52 -4.07
CA ILE A 100 -21.13 2.49 -3.18
C ILE A 100 -19.63 2.73 -3.06
N THR A 101 -19.13 2.76 -1.84
CA THR A 101 -17.69 2.85 -1.56
C THR A 101 -17.15 1.49 -1.16
N PHE A 102 -16.11 1.03 -1.85
CA PHE A 102 -15.30 -0.11 -1.46
C PHE A 102 -13.90 0.36 -1.05
N ARG A 103 -13.27 -0.30 -0.08
CA ARG A 103 -11.90 0.01 0.32
C ARG A 103 -10.94 -1.07 -0.14
N VAL A 104 -9.97 -0.70 -0.96
CA VAL A 104 -8.84 -1.53 -1.37
C VAL A 104 -7.74 -1.35 -0.34
N LYS A 105 -7.28 -2.46 0.27
CA LYS A 105 -6.15 -2.44 1.20
C LYS A 105 -5.41 -3.77 1.21
N VAL A 106 -4.13 -3.74 1.59
CA VAL A 106 -3.37 -4.94 1.92
C VAL A 106 -3.83 -5.47 3.29
N PRO A 107 -4.20 -6.75 3.40
CA PRO A 107 -4.67 -7.32 4.65
C PRO A 107 -3.52 -7.48 5.66
N GLY A 108 -3.83 -7.28 6.95
CA GLY A 108 -2.90 -7.60 8.04
C GLY A 108 -1.74 -6.60 8.24
N LEU A 109 -1.81 -5.41 7.63
CA LEU A 109 -0.86 -4.34 7.94
C LEU A 109 -1.07 -3.82 9.37
N VAL A 110 0.04 -3.63 10.07
CA VAL A 110 0.14 -3.08 11.43
C VAL A 110 1.24 -2.02 11.46
N PRO A 111 1.12 -0.99 12.30
CA PRO A 111 2.19 -0.01 12.46
C PRO A 111 3.41 -0.63 13.14
N LEU A 112 4.60 -0.23 12.71
CA LEU A 112 5.86 -0.45 13.42
C LEU A 112 5.83 0.31 14.75
N SER A 113 6.38 -0.29 15.81
CA SER A 113 6.29 0.29 17.16
C SER A 113 7.34 1.35 17.45
N GLY A 114 8.54 1.25 16.86
CA GLY A 114 9.64 2.17 17.14
C GLY A 114 10.30 1.97 18.51
N ASP A 115 10.23 0.76 19.10
CA ASP A 115 10.77 0.52 20.44
C ASP A 115 12.30 0.33 20.46
N THR A 116 12.84 -0.44 19.52
CA THR A 116 14.27 -0.79 19.42
C THR A 116 14.99 -0.07 18.28
N TYR A 117 14.30 0.84 17.62
CA TYR A 117 14.75 1.62 16.47
C TYR A 117 13.93 2.89 16.42
N ASN A 118 14.44 3.93 15.78
CA ASN A 118 13.72 5.17 15.59
C ASN A 118 12.84 5.13 14.34
N LEU A 119 11.65 5.73 14.41
CA LEU A 119 10.89 6.10 13.22
C LEU A 119 11.24 7.55 12.90
N LYS A 120 11.84 7.81 11.72
CA LYS A 120 12.46 9.12 11.37
C LYS A 120 11.57 10.31 11.72
N CYS A 121 10.31 10.29 11.32
CA CYS A 121 9.41 11.43 11.53
C CYS A 121 8.77 11.48 12.92
N VAL A 122 8.83 10.40 13.70
CA VAL A 122 8.47 10.41 15.13
C VAL A 122 9.61 10.99 15.96
N ALA A 123 10.84 10.54 15.68
CA ALA A 123 12.04 10.99 16.39
C ALA A 123 12.41 12.44 16.05
N ASN A 124 12.25 12.84 14.77
CA ASN A 124 12.67 14.14 14.26
C ASN A 124 11.54 14.86 13.50
N PRO A 125 10.45 15.28 14.16
CA PRO A 125 9.36 16.00 13.51
C PRO A 125 9.85 17.34 12.94
N GLY A 126 9.55 17.60 11.67
CA GLY A 126 9.98 18.78 10.92
C GLY A 126 11.35 18.69 10.24
N SER A 127 12.00 17.52 10.26
CA SER A 127 13.15 17.25 9.37
C SER A 127 12.72 17.10 7.91
N ASP A 128 13.66 17.12 6.97
CA ASP A 128 13.35 17.01 5.53
C ASP A 128 12.56 15.73 5.20
N GLY A 129 11.44 15.91 4.49
CA GLY A 129 10.47 14.84 4.20
C GLY A 129 9.53 14.50 5.36
N CYS A 130 9.80 15.00 6.56
CA CYS A 130 8.91 14.88 7.70
C CYS A 130 8.05 16.14 7.84
N PRO A 131 6.76 15.98 8.13
CA PRO A 131 5.93 17.15 8.35
C PRO A 131 6.39 17.98 9.55
N ALA A 132 6.23 19.31 9.46
CA ALA A 132 6.41 20.19 10.61
C ALA A 132 5.48 19.78 11.76
N ARG A 133 5.93 20.01 13.01
CA ARG A 133 5.19 19.65 14.24
C ARG A 133 3.71 20.04 14.12
N GLY A 134 2.83 19.03 14.20
CA GLY A 134 1.37 19.17 14.09
C GLY A 134 0.75 18.41 12.93
N TYR A 135 1.56 17.93 11.97
CA TYR A 135 1.08 17.15 10.84
C TYR A 135 1.49 15.67 11.04
N GLN A 136 0.50 14.86 11.39
CA GLN A 136 0.64 13.47 11.85
C GLN A 136 0.69 12.48 10.68
N HIS A 137 1.58 12.71 9.71
CA HIS A 137 1.87 11.68 8.71
C HIS A 137 2.76 10.62 9.33
N LEU A 138 2.17 9.76 10.16
CA LEU A 138 2.82 8.54 10.68
C LEU A 138 2.22 7.29 10.02
N ASP A 139 1.28 7.48 9.09
CA ASP A 139 0.52 6.45 8.40
C ASP A 139 1.33 5.74 7.29
N PHE A 140 2.66 5.89 7.26
CA PHE A 140 3.58 5.24 6.30
C PHE A 140 4.61 4.30 6.96
N TYR A 141 4.47 4.05 8.26
CA TYR A 141 5.27 3.07 9.00
C TYR A 141 4.51 1.75 9.21
N ASN A 142 3.74 1.30 8.23
CA ASN A 142 2.98 0.05 8.35
C ASN A 142 3.74 -1.10 7.69
N VAL A 143 3.60 -2.28 8.26
CA VAL A 143 4.21 -3.53 7.76
C VAL A 143 3.27 -4.68 8.01
N ARG A 144 3.49 -5.84 7.40
CA ARG A 144 2.80 -7.06 7.82
C ARG A 144 3.19 -7.44 9.24
N SER A 145 2.27 -8.11 9.94
CA SER A 145 2.44 -8.48 11.35
C SER A 145 3.68 -9.31 11.65
N ASP A 146 4.23 -10.03 10.67
CA ASP A 146 5.44 -10.83 10.79
C ASP A 146 6.75 -10.04 10.59
N VAL A 147 6.70 -8.88 9.93
CA VAL A 147 7.90 -8.04 9.66
C VAL A 147 8.34 -7.26 10.90
N GLY A 148 7.40 -6.70 11.66
CA GLY A 148 7.72 -5.91 12.87
C GLY A 148 8.64 -6.64 13.86
N PRO A 149 8.32 -7.89 14.28
CA PRO A 149 9.19 -8.68 15.15
C PRO A 149 10.59 -8.96 14.57
N ARG A 150 10.69 -9.16 13.25
CA ARG A 150 11.99 -9.36 12.57
C ARG A 150 12.81 -8.07 12.61
N MET A 151 12.20 -6.92 12.35
CA MET A 151 12.89 -5.63 12.47
C MET A 151 13.37 -5.35 13.89
N SER A 152 12.56 -5.64 14.91
CA SER A 152 13.01 -5.50 16.30
C SER A 152 14.22 -6.38 16.62
N LYS A 153 14.26 -7.59 16.06
CA LYS A 153 15.40 -8.49 16.21
C LYS A 153 16.65 -7.99 15.46
N ILE A 154 16.50 -7.47 14.25
CA ILE A 154 17.58 -6.84 13.48
C ILE A 154 18.19 -5.69 14.28
N ALA A 155 17.37 -4.76 14.75
CA ALA A 155 17.85 -3.61 15.51
C ALA A 155 18.55 -4.02 16.82
N THR A 156 17.95 -4.95 17.56
CA THR A 156 18.54 -5.48 18.81
C THR A 156 19.86 -6.20 18.59
N ASP A 157 19.98 -6.98 17.51
CA ASP A 157 21.23 -7.71 17.21
C ASP A 157 22.31 -6.79 16.64
N TYR A 158 21.93 -5.73 15.90
CA TYR A 158 22.86 -4.73 15.41
C TYR A 158 23.44 -3.88 16.55
N ASP A 159 22.59 -3.38 17.46
CA ASP A 159 23.01 -2.61 18.65
C ASP A 159 24.06 -3.36 19.49
N LYS A 160 23.93 -4.69 19.63
CA LYS A 160 24.93 -5.51 20.32
C LYS A 160 26.28 -5.57 19.60
N LEU A 161 26.29 -5.49 18.28
CA LEU A 161 27.52 -5.53 17.47
C LEU A 161 28.17 -4.16 17.36
N ALA A 162 27.37 -3.09 17.30
CA ALA A 162 27.82 -1.72 17.14
C ALA A 162 27.20 -0.79 18.21
N PRO A 163 27.47 -1.00 19.51
CA PRO A 163 26.83 -0.25 20.60
C PRO A 163 27.23 1.24 20.68
N SER A 164 28.16 1.68 19.83
CA SER A 164 28.55 3.08 19.69
C SER A 164 27.77 3.82 18.60
N ASP A 165 27.07 3.09 17.73
CA ASP A 165 26.21 3.68 16.72
C ASP A 165 24.92 4.18 17.38
N GLU A 166 24.25 5.15 16.76
CA GLU A 166 22.90 5.50 17.17
C GLU A 166 21.92 4.38 16.79
N ASP A 167 20.74 4.37 17.40
CA ASP A 167 19.70 3.41 17.04
C ASP A 167 19.34 3.52 15.55
N LEU A 168 19.14 2.37 14.90
CA LEU A 168 18.69 2.31 13.51
C LEU A 168 17.47 3.22 13.30
N THR A 169 17.44 3.95 12.19
CA THR A 169 16.34 4.86 11.87
C THR A 169 15.61 4.39 10.63
N ILE A 170 14.34 4.04 10.79
CA ILE A 170 13.44 3.69 9.68
C ILE A 170 12.99 4.97 8.98
N ASN A 171 13.29 5.07 7.70
CA ASN A 171 12.86 6.15 6.83
C ASN A 171 11.44 5.92 6.34
N ASP A 172 11.22 4.79 5.66
CA ASP A 172 9.96 4.45 4.98
C ASP A 172 9.58 2.97 5.18
N ALA A 173 8.28 2.68 5.15
CA ALA A 173 7.72 1.33 5.11
C ALA A 173 6.46 1.36 4.22
N SER A 174 5.39 0.62 4.52
CA SER A 174 4.13 0.71 3.77
C SER A 174 3.20 1.80 4.28
N LEU A 175 2.39 2.35 3.37
CA LEU A 175 1.19 3.09 3.69
C LEU A 175 0.24 2.25 4.56
N LYS A 176 -0.63 2.92 5.32
CA LYS A 176 -1.62 2.34 6.23
C LYS A 176 -2.48 1.26 5.60
N TRP A 177 -2.83 1.43 4.34
CA TRP A 177 -3.60 0.46 3.56
C TRP A 177 -2.77 -0.23 2.47
N GLY A 178 -1.46 0.03 2.43
CA GLY A 178 -0.57 -0.45 1.38
C GLY A 178 -0.71 0.33 0.08
N GLY A 179 -0.45 -0.32 -1.04
CA GLY A 179 -0.51 0.33 -2.34
C GLY A 179 0.77 1.11 -2.67
N LEU A 180 0.88 1.58 -3.92
CA LEU A 180 2.02 2.38 -4.35
C LEU A 180 2.03 3.77 -3.70
N TYR A 181 3.23 4.22 -3.32
CA TYR A 181 3.51 5.62 -2.95
C TYR A 181 3.47 6.56 -4.16
N ASP A 182 3.92 6.05 -5.29
CA ASP A 182 4.09 6.78 -6.54
C ASP A 182 3.57 5.91 -7.70
N ILE A 183 2.47 6.32 -8.33
CA ILE A 183 1.86 5.61 -9.46
C ILE A 183 2.55 5.93 -10.79
N ASP A 184 3.03 7.17 -10.93
CA ASP A 184 3.66 7.65 -12.17
C ASP A 184 5.12 7.22 -12.27
N ASN A 185 5.68 6.73 -11.14
CA ASN A 185 7.06 6.28 -11.03
C ASN A 185 8.01 7.41 -11.46
N ASP A 186 7.66 8.65 -11.11
CA ASP A 186 8.38 9.87 -11.42
C ASP A 186 9.14 10.42 -10.21
N TRP A 187 8.97 9.84 -9.02
CA TRP A 187 9.82 10.12 -7.88
C TRP A 187 11.19 9.52 -8.21
N GLU A 188 12.17 10.41 -8.38
CA GLU A 188 13.56 10.02 -8.53
C GLU A 188 13.96 9.12 -7.35
N SER A 189 14.86 8.17 -7.64
CA SER A 189 15.38 7.13 -6.73
C SER A 189 15.37 7.54 -5.25
N PRO A 190 14.89 6.70 -4.33
CA PRO A 190 14.50 5.29 -4.50
C PRO A 190 13.14 5.07 -5.18
N ARG A 191 13.01 3.96 -5.91
CA ARG A 191 11.71 3.61 -6.51
C ARG A 191 10.86 2.94 -5.43
N HIS A 192 10.05 3.73 -4.71
CA HIS A 192 9.09 3.32 -3.67
C HIS A 192 8.00 2.29 -4.09
N THR A 193 8.20 1.63 -5.22
CA THR A 193 7.34 0.60 -5.82
C THR A 193 7.21 -0.67 -4.98
N TYR A 194 8.20 -0.98 -4.14
CA TYR A 194 8.25 -2.22 -3.37
C TYR A 194 7.41 -2.18 -2.08
N HIS A 195 7.39 -1.05 -1.35
CA HIS A 195 6.70 -0.94 -0.06
C HIS A 195 5.18 -1.16 -0.07
N ARG A 196 4.58 -1.44 -1.23
CA ARG A 196 3.15 -1.68 -1.41
C ARG A 196 2.54 -2.70 -0.45
N GLN A 197 3.29 -3.74 -0.08
CA GLN A 197 2.75 -4.91 0.62
C GLN A 197 3.08 -4.95 2.12
N GLY A 198 3.83 -3.96 2.63
CA GLY A 198 4.33 -4.00 4.01
C GLY A 198 5.34 -5.12 4.26
N THR A 199 6.05 -5.55 3.22
CA THR A 199 7.10 -6.58 3.26
C THR A 199 8.50 -5.98 3.29
N ASP A 200 8.62 -4.66 3.39
CA ASP A 200 9.85 -3.94 3.08
C ASP A 200 9.96 -2.67 3.92
N VAL A 201 11.20 -2.33 4.28
CA VAL A 201 11.51 -1.22 5.18
C VAL A 201 12.82 -0.56 4.73
N ASP A 202 12.83 0.77 4.66
CA ASP A 202 14.04 1.55 4.40
C ASP A 202 14.70 1.99 5.72
N ILE A 203 16.01 1.77 5.83
CA ILE A 203 16.80 2.11 7.00
C ILE A 203 17.90 3.09 6.59
N ARG A 204 17.98 4.23 7.26
CA ARG A 204 18.99 5.27 6.97
C ARG A 204 20.42 4.76 7.24
N ARG A 205 21.36 5.16 6.38
CA ARG A 205 22.78 4.76 6.48
C ARG A 205 23.55 5.44 7.59
N PRO A 206 23.42 6.75 7.86
CA PRO A 206 23.68 7.20 9.22
C PRO A 206 22.53 6.66 10.10
N PRO A 207 22.80 5.82 11.12
CA PRO A 207 24.07 5.71 11.87
C PRO A 207 24.91 4.42 11.67
N ILE A 208 24.61 3.58 10.69
CA ILE A 208 25.29 2.31 10.41
C ILE A 208 26.77 2.54 10.05
N SER A 209 27.69 2.28 10.98
CA SER A 209 29.14 2.41 10.75
C SER A 209 29.80 1.13 10.22
N ASP A 210 29.18 -0.04 10.47
CA ASP A 210 29.67 -1.36 10.04
C ASP A 210 28.61 -2.07 9.19
N GLU A 211 28.58 -1.69 7.91
CA GLU A 211 27.61 -2.17 6.92
C GLU A 211 27.68 -3.68 6.71
N ASP A 212 28.89 -4.26 6.70
CA ASP A 212 29.06 -5.70 6.55
C ASP A 212 28.40 -6.47 7.70
N ASN A 213 28.56 -6.01 8.95
CA ASN A 213 27.89 -6.65 10.07
C ASN A 213 26.40 -6.34 10.12
N PHE A 214 25.97 -5.15 9.72
CA PHE A 214 24.55 -4.83 9.56
C PHE A 214 23.87 -5.80 8.58
N GLU A 215 24.41 -5.97 7.38
CA GLU A 215 23.84 -6.87 6.37
C GLU A 215 23.82 -8.33 6.84
N ARG A 216 24.86 -8.78 7.54
CA ARG A 216 24.87 -10.11 8.18
C ARG A 216 23.75 -10.28 9.20
N VAL A 217 23.50 -9.25 10.01
CA VAL A 217 22.40 -9.25 10.99
C VAL A 217 21.06 -9.27 10.30
N VAL A 218 20.88 -8.49 9.22
CA VAL A 218 19.64 -8.53 8.41
C VAL A 218 19.41 -9.94 7.87
N CYS A 219 20.41 -10.52 7.21
CA CYS A 219 20.33 -11.86 6.64
C CYS A 219 20.07 -12.97 7.67
N LYS A 220 20.67 -12.86 8.86
CA LYS A 220 20.44 -13.78 9.99
C LYS A 220 18.99 -13.72 10.50
N ASN A 221 18.28 -12.63 10.25
CA ASN A 221 16.95 -12.35 10.78
C ASN A 221 15.87 -12.34 9.69
N ASP A 222 16.07 -13.16 8.65
CA ASP A 222 15.11 -13.37 7.55
C ASP A 222 14.74 -12.09 6.78
N GLY A 223 15.68 -11.14 6.70
CA GLY A 223 15.64 -10.01 5.79
C GLY A 223 16.70 -10.14 4.68
N TYR A 224 16.57 -9.34 3.63
CA TYR A 224 17.51 -9.26 2.52
C TYR A 224 17.90 -7.79 2.31
N PRO A 225 19.13 -7.39 2.69
CA PRO A 225 19.56 -6.01 2.57
C PRO A 225 19.94 -5.70 1.13
N TYR A 226 19.46 -4.57 0.63
CA TYR A 226 19.84 -4.02 -0.66
C TYR A 226 20.20 -2.55 -0.49
N GLU A 227 21.42 -2.19 -0.87
CA GLU A 227 21.85 -0.80 -0.94
C GLU A 227 21.23 -0.17 -2.18
N GLU A 228 20.19 0.63 -1.99
CA GLU A 228 19.50 1.29 -3.10
C GLU A 228 20.26 2.54 -3.54
N ASP A 229 20.87 3.25 -2.59
CA ASP A 229 21.73 4.41 -2.80
C ASP A 229 22.68 4.67 -1.59
N ASP A 230 23.37 5.81 -1.61
CA ASP A 230 24.28 6.24 -0.55
C ASP A 230 23.57 6.68 0.75
N ALA A 231 22.23 6.74 0.77
CA ALA A 231 21.44 7.31 1.87
C ALA A 231 20.74 6.26 2.75
N HIS A 232 20.32 5.11 2.20
CA HIS A 232 19.63 4.06 2.95
C HIS A 232 19.85 2.64 2.41
N PHE A 233 19.58 1.67 3.28
CA PHE A 233 19.36 0.28 2.91
C PHE A 233 17.87 0.01 2.75
N HIS A 234 17.49 -0.62 1.65
CA HIS A 234 16.17 -1.21 1.45
C HIS A 234 16.18 -2.66 1.93
N LEU A 235 15.37 -2.98 2.93
CA LEU A 235 15.28 -4.34 3.46
C LEU A 235 14.04 -5.03 2.92
N PHE A 236 14.22 -6.10 2.15
CA PHE A 236 13.13 -7.01 1.79
C PHE A 236 12.94 -8.06 2.88
N PHE A 237 11.71 -8.41 3.22
CA PHE A 237 11.39 -9.56 4.09
C PHE A 237 10.72 -10.71 3.35
N GLU A 238 10.28 -10.46 2.12
CA GLU A 238 9.77 -11.47 1.20
C GLU A 238 10.26 -11.17 -0.23
N PRO A 239 10.82 -12.17 -0.95
CA PRO A 239 11.15 -11.99 -2.36
C PRO A 239 9.89 -11.84 -3.22
N TYR A 240 9.88 -10.88 -4.13
CA TYR A 240 8.80 -10.75 -5.11
C TYR A 240 8.80 -11.86 -6.15
N GLN A 241 7.62 -12.14 -6.71
CA GLN A 241 7.51 -13.02 -7.87
C GLN A 241 8.35 -12.47 -9.02
N GLY A 242 9.31 -13.28 -9.50
CA GLY A 242 10.24 -12.89 -10.57
C GLY A 242 11.48 -12.11 -10.11
N ALA A 243 11.61 -11.81 -8.82
CA ALA A 243 12.77 -11.13 -8.25
C ALA A 243 13.69 -12.10 -7.49
N ASP A 244 14.08 -13.20 -8.12
CA ASP A 244 14.93 -14.22 -7.48
C ASP A 244 16.32 -13.69 -7.06
N TRP A 245 16.75 -12.56 -7.62
CA TRP A 245 17.98 -11.87 -7.23
C TRP A 245 17.97 -11.44 -5.74
N ILE A 246 16.79 -11.15 -5.16
CA ILE A 246 16.64 -10.78 -3.74
C ILE A 246 17.17 -11.90 -2.85
N LYS A 247 16.86 -13.16 -3.17
CA LYS A 247 17.36 -14.33 -2.41
C LYS A 247 18.89 -14.42 -2.43
N GLY A 248 19.52 -13.90 -3.48
CA GLY A 248 20.96 -13.88 -3.66
C GLY A 248 21.68 -12.88 -2.74
N LEU A 249 20.99 -11.86 -2.21
CA LEU A 249 21.60 -10.79 -1.40
C LEU A 249 22.33 -11.31 -0.15
N CYS A 250 21.86 -12.43 0.41
CA CYS A 250 22.45 -13.01 1.61
C CYS A 250 23.46 -14.15 1.34
N LYS A 251 23.67 -14.54 0.08
CA LYS A 251 24.45 -15.73 -0.28
C LYS A 251 25.88 -15.69 0.26
N ASP A 252 26.51 -14.53 0.22
CA ASP A 252 27.91 -14.34 0.62
C ASP A 252 28.06 -13.75 2.02
N LYS A 253 26.93 -13.52 2.72
CA LYS A 253 26.90 -12.90 4.05
C LYS A 253 26.98 -13.93 5.18
N GLY A 254 27.24 -15.21 4.87
CA GLY A 254 27.51 -16.25 5.88
C GLY A 254 26.31 -16.62 6.76
N ALA A 255 25.11 -16.14 6.44
CA ALA A 255 23.86 -16.62 7.02
C ALA A 255 23.45 -17.90 6.29
N SER A 256 23.38 -19.03 7.00
CA SER A 256 22.70 -20.22 6.49
C SER A 256 21.20 -19.95 6.48
N GLN A 257 20.63 -19.74 5.29
CA GLN A 257 19.17 -19.73 5.08
C GLN A 257 18.59 -21.15 5.24
#